data_AF-A0A2D5N6N6-F1
#
_entry.id   AF-A0A2D5N6N6-F1
#
_cell.length_a   1.000
_cell.length_b   1.000
_cell.length_c   1.000
_cell.angle_alpha   90.00
_cell.angle_beta   90.00
_cell.angle_gamma   90.00
#
_symmetry.space_group_name_H-M   'P 1'
#
loop_
_entity.id
_entity.type
_entity.pdbx_description
1 polymer ?
#
loop_
_entity_poly.entity_id
_entity_poly.type
_entity_poly.pdbx_seq_one_letter_code
_entity_poly.pdbx_strand_id
1 'polypeptide(L)' 'MDTVQKDLWSPTRLVLVEFPSIDSARAFHNSKEYADVKKIRLENAESTLVILEGL' A
#
# COMPACT_ATOMS: atom_id res chain seq x y z
N MET A 1 -0.34 -17.61 3.19
CA MET A 1 -0.39 -16.73 4.37
C MET A 1 -1.27 -17.44 5.38
N ASP A 2 -0.78 -17.68 6.58
CA ASP A 2 -1.59 -18.27 7.65
C ASP A 2 -2.36 -17.14 8.35
N THR A 3 -3.66 -17.03 8.05
CA THR A 3 -4.52 -15.94 8.54
C THR A 3 -5.41 -16.48 9.65
N VAL A 4 -5.17 -16.03 10.88
CA VAL A 4 -5.86 -16.53 12.08
C VAL A 4 -7.30 -16.00 12.21
N GLN A 5 -7.55 -14.76 11.77
CA GLN A 5 -8.88 -14.13 11.73
C GLN A 5 -9.03 -13.34 10.42
N LYS A 6 -10.19 -13.45 9.77
CA LYS A 6 -10.39 -12.92 8.41
C LYS A 6 -11.82 -12.45 8.12
N ASP A 7 -12.62 -12.19 9.16
CA ASP A 7 -14.03 -11.83 9.03
C ASP A 7 -14.25 -10.52 8.26
N LEU A 8 -13.30 -9.58 8.38
CA LEU A 8 -13.33 -8.30 7.67
C LEU A 8 -12.66 -8.35 6.29
N TRP A 9 -11.53 -9.07 6.16
CA TRP A 9 -10.69 -9.05 4.96
C TRP A 9 -9.76 -10.26 4.88
N SER A 10 -9.56 -10.79 3.68
CA SER A 10 -8.66 -11.92 3.40
C SER A 10 -7.84 -11.66 2.11
N PRO A 11 -6.69 -10.98 2.19
CA PRO A 11 -5.91 -10.65 1.00
C PRO A 11 -5.21 -11.87 0.40
N THR A 12 -5.10 -11.88 -0.93
CA THR A 12 -4.24 -12.81 -1.65
C THR A 12 -2.76 -12.43 -1.53
N ARG A 13 -2.46 -11.13 -1.35
CA ARG A 13 -1.11 -10.59 -1.22
C ARG A 13 -1.09 -9.38 -0.28
N LEU A 14 -0.11 -9.33 0.62
CA LEU A 14 0.13 -8.22 1.53
C LEU A 14 1.53 -7.63 1.26
N VAL A 15 1.64 -6.30 1.28
CA VAL A 15 2.91 -5.57 1.19
C VAL A 15 2.94 -4.54 2.30
N LEU A 16 4.05 -4.51 3.05
CA LEU A 16 4.30 -3.51 4.08
C LEU A 16 5.57 -2.74 3.71
N VAL A 17 5.51 -1.41 3.77
CA VAL A 17 6.64 -0.53 3.47
C VAL A 17 6.73 0.50 4.59
N GLU A 18 7.88 0.56 5.23
CA GLU A 18 8.17 1.53 6.29
C GLU A 18 8.77 2.80 5.69
N PHE A 19 8.34 3.95 6.20
CA PHE A 19 8.87 5.26 5.86
C PHE A 19 9.28 6.01 7.14
N PRO A 20 10.23 6.95 7.07
CA PRO A 20 10.65 7.74 8.23
C PRO A 20 9.53 8.57 8.87
N SER A 21 8.48 8.91 8.11
CA SER A 21 7.30 9.65 8.58
C SER A 21 6.10 9.43 7.66
N ILE A 22 4.91 9.78 8.13
CA ILE A 22 3.69 9.75 7.31
C ILE A 22 3.78 10.69 6.10
N ASP A 23 4.42 11.84 6.26
CA ASP A 23 4.66 12.80 5.18
C ASP A 23 5.56 12.21 4.10
N SER A 24 6.59 11.45 4.49
CA SER A 24 7.47 10.75 3.55
C SER A 24 6.69 9.71 2.73
N ALA A 25 5.79 8.96 3.36
CA ALA A 25 4.94 8.00 2.66
C ALA A 25 3.98 8.69 1.67
N ARG A 26 3.37 9.81 2.06
CA ARG A 26 2.49 10.61 1.19
C ARG A 26 3.26 11.23 0.03
N ALA A 27 4.44 11.78 0.30
CA ALA A 27 5.32 12.35 -0.72
C ALA A 27 5.72 11.29 -1.75
N PHE A 28 6.10 10.08 -1.31
CA PHE A 28 6.38 8.98 -2.22
C PHE A 28 5.16 8.62 -3.08
N HIS A 29 3.99 8.43 -2.46
CA HIS A 29 2.78 8.03 -3.18
C HIS A 29 2.32 9.05 -4.23
N ASN A 30 2.61 10.33 -4.00
CA ASN A 30 2.26 11.45 -4.87
C ASN A 30 3.43 11.93 -5.74
N SER A 31 4.58 11.26 -5.68
CA SER A 31 5.77 11.64 -6.44
C SER A 31 5.56 11.46 -7.95
N LYS A 32 6.23 12.30 -8.74
CA LYS A 32 6.18 12.22 -10.20
C LYS A 32 6.83 10.92 -10.68
N GLU A 33 7.89 10.51 -10.01
CA GLU A 33 8.69 9.32 -10.28
C GLU A 33 7.86 8.04 -10.10
N TYR A 34 6.91 8.03 -9.14
CA TYR A 34 6.04 6.88 -8.90
C TYR A 34 4.79 6.86 -9.79
N ALA A 35 4.45 7.95 -10.48
CA ALA A 35 3.18 8.11 -11.18
C ALA A 35 2.94 7.04 -12.26
N ASP A 36 3.94 6.77 -13.10
CA ASP A 36 3.82 5.79 -14.19
C ASP A 36 3.68 4.35 -13.64
N VAL A 37 4.45 4.02 -12.61
CA VAL A 37 4.38 2.72 -11.93
C VAL A 37 3.03 2.54 -11.22
N LYS A 38 2.52 3.60 -10.58
CA LYS A 38 1.19 3.59 -9.96
C LYS A 38 0.10 3.31 -10.99
N LYS A 39 0.17 3.92 -12.18
CA LYS A 39 -0.78 3.68 -13.27
C LYS A 39 -0.80 2.21 -13.68
N ILE A 40 0.38 1.65 -14.00
CA ILE A 40 0.50 0.23 -14.38
C ILE A 40 -0.09 -0.68 -13.30
N ARG A 41 0.20 -0.41 -12.01
CA ARG A 41 -0.33 -1.19 -10.89
C ARG A 41 -1.86 -1.16 -10.84
N LEU A 42 -2.47 0.01 -11.02
CA LEU A 42 -3.93 0.15 -10.96
C LEU A 42 -4.63 -0.48 -12.17
N GLU A 43 -3.99 -0.50 -13.33
CA GLU A 43 -4.52 -1.15 -14.55
C GLU A 43 -4.47 -2.68 -14.48
N ASN A 44 -3.56 -3.25 -13.67
CA ASN A 44 -3.29 -4.69 -13.66
C ASN A 44 -3.63 -5.37 -12.33
N ALA A 45 -4.07 -4.62 -11.31
CA ALA A 45 -4.42 -5.19 -10.00
C ALA A 45 -5.46 -4.37 -9.24
N GLU A 46 -6.46 -5.07 -8.71
CA GLU A 46 -7.31 -4.53 -7.65
C GLU A 46 -6.54 -4.56 -6.32
N SER A 47 -6.43 -3.40 -5.68
CA SER A 47 -5.66 -3.27 -4.44
C SER A 47 -6.23 -2.20 -3.52
N THR A 48 -6.13 -2.45 -2.22
CA THR A 48 -6.36 -1.46 -1.17
C THR A 48 -5.00 -0.96 -0.68
N LEU A 49 -4.82 0.36 -0.66
CA LEU A 49 -3.62 0.99 -0.10
C LEU A 49 -4.03 1.82 1.11
N VAL A 50 -3.33 1.62 2.22
CA VAL A 50 -3.52 2.37 3.47
C VAL A 50 -2.17 2.94 3.89
N ILE A 51 -2.16 4.18 4.35
CA ILE A 51 -1.02 4.80 5.03
C ILE A 51 -1.43 4.97 6.49
N LEU A 52 -0.64 4.41 7.40
CA LEU A 52 -0.88 4.42 8.84
C LEU A 52 0.25 5.19 9.51
N GLU A 53 -0.08 5.97 10.53
CA GLU A 53 0.91 6.50 11.46
C GLU A 53 1.26 5.39 12.46
N GLY A 54 2.56 5.18 12.68
CA GLY A 54 3.04 4.28 13.73
C GLY A 54 2.78 4.88 15.11
N LEU A 55 2.63 4.02 16.12
CA LEU A 55 2.57 4.42 17.52
C LEU A 55 3.96 4.70 18.09
#